data_AF-X1DDX2-F1
#
_entry.id   AF-X1DDX2-F1
#
_cell.length_a   1.000
_cell.length_b   1.000
_cell.length_c   1.000
_cell.angle_alpha   90.00
_cell.angle_beta   90.00
_cell.angle_gamma   90.00
#
_symmetry.space_group_name_H-M   'P 1'
#
loop_
_entity.id
_entity.type
_entity.pdbx_description
1 polymer ?
#
loop_
_entity_poly.entity_id
_entity_poly.type
_entity_poly.pdbx_seq_one_letter_code
_entity_poly.pdbx_strand_id
1 'polypeptide(L)' 'EINPKGGYIRYGKIQGDYLLVLGSIPGPKKRLIRIRKTIRPLKSFLVKTPEITFISRESHQRK' A
#
# COMPACT_ATOMS: atom_id res chain seq x y z
N GLU A 1 -7.96 0.19 -11.00
CA GLU A 1 -6.88 -0.80 -10.87
C GLU A 1 -5.65 -0.17 -10.20
N ILE A 2 -5.04 -0.85 -9.23
CA ILE A 2 -3.87 -0.35 -8.46
C ILE A 2 -2.53 -0.72 -9.11
N ASN A 3 -2.52 -1.75 -9.95
CA ASN A 3 -1.30 -2.28 -10.52
C ASN A 3 -0.67 -1.30 -11.52
N PRO A 4 0.63 -1.00 -11.41
CA PRO A 4 1.34 -0.22 -12.42
C PRO A 4 1.44 -1.01 -13.74
N LYS A 5 1.72 -0.31 -14.85
CA LYS A 5 2.04 -0.96 -16.13
C LYS A 5 3.24 -1.88 -15.95
N GLY A 6 3.08 -3.19 -16.19
CA GLY A 6 4.11 -4.22 -15.97
C GLY A 6 4.12 -4.85 -14.56
N GLY A 7 3.25 -4.39 -13.64
CA GLY A 7 3.15 -4.92 -12.28
C GLY A 7 4.27 -4.48 -11.34
N TYR A 8 4.17 -4.88 -10.08
CA TYR A 8 5.16 -4.53 -9.07
C TYR A 8 6.43 -5.37 -9.24
N ILE A 9 7.59 -4.70 -9.32
CA ILE A 9 8.91 -5.36 -9.43
C ILE A 9 9.09 -6.41 -8.33
N ARG A 10 9.42 -7.65 -8.72
CA ARG A 10 9.61 -8.83 -7.85
C ARG A 10 8.36 -9.28 -7.08
N TYR A 11 7.19 -8.68 -7.31
CA TYR A 11 5.92 -9.11 -6.71
C TYR A 11 4.96 -9.66 -7.77
N GLY A 12 4.69 -8.87 -8.82
CA GLY A 12 3.71 -9.19 -9.87
C GLY A 12 2.48 -8.28 -9.81
N LYS A 13 1.35 -8.77 -10.32
CA LYS A 13 0.05 -8.07 -10.27
C LYS A 13 -0.72 -8.51 -9.02
N ILE A 14 -1.35 -7.58 -8.34
CA ILE A 14 -2.27 -7.82 -7.23
C ILE A 14 -3.64 -8.15 -7.83
N GLN A 15 -4.15 -9.36 -7.59
CA GLN A 15 -5.46 -9.83 -8.08
C GLN A 15 -6.53 -9.99 -6.98
N GLY A 16 -6.12 -9.98 -5.71
CA GLY A 16 -7.03 -10.10 -4.56
C GLY A 16 -7.16 -8.80 -3.78
N ASP A 17 -7.74 -8.92 -2.59
CA ASP A 17 -7.89 -7.80 -1.66
C ASP A 17 -6.53 -7.23 -1.26
N TYR A 18 -6.48 -5.91 -1.13
CA TYR A 18 -5.28 -5.18 -0.77
C TYR A 18 -5.59 -4.06 0.20
N LEU A 19 -4.57 -3.68 0.97
CA LEU A 19 -4.62 -2.56 1.88
C LEU A 19 -3.56 -1.53 1.45
N LEU A 20 -3.96 -0.26 1.37
CA LEU A 20 -3.03 0.85 1.17
C LEU A 20 -2.72 1.47 2.53
N VAL A 21 -1.44 1.41 2.92
CA VAL A 21 -0.94 1.99 4.17
C VAL A 21 -0.06 3.18 3.83
N LEU A 22 -0.24 4.28 4.56
CA LEU A 22 0.60 5.46 4.42
C LEU A 22 2.02 5.17 4.93
N GLY A 23 3.03 5.48 4.11
CA GLY A 23 4.45 5.36 4.49
C GLY A 23 5.09 4.03 4.09
N SER A 24 6.13 3.63 4.82
CA SER A 24 6.91 2.41 4.58
C SER A 24 6.60 1.33 5.63
N ILE A 25 6.79 0.07 5.23
CA ILE A 25 6.65 -1.09 6.12
C ILE A 25 8.00 -1.80 6.20
N PRO A 26 8.39 -2.32 7.37
CA PRO A 26 9.63 -3.06 7.51
C PRO A 26 9.62 -4.36 6.70
N GLY A 27 10.68 -4.57 5.92
CA GLY A 27 10.96 -5.81 5.20
C GLY A 27 10.82 -5.72 3.68
N PRO A 28 11.32 -6.72 2.95
CA PRO A 28 11.26 -6.76 1.49
C PRO A 28 9.86 -7.14 0.97
N LYS A 29 9.66 -6.93 -0.34
CA LYS A 29 8.46 -7.37 -1.07
C LYS A 29 8.25 -8.89 -0.92
N LYS A 30 6.99 -9.35 -0.90
CA LYS A 30 6.56 -10.76 -0.65
C LYS A 30 6.77 -11.27 0.79
N ARG A 31 7.27 -10.47 1.73
CA ARG A 31 7.32 -10.86 3.14
C ARG A 31 5.90 -10.85 3.74
N LEU A 32 5.57 -11.89 4.52
CA LEU A 32 4.35 -11.91 5.32
C LEU A 32 4.39 -10.81 6.39
N ILE A 33 3.35 -9.98 6.41
CA ILE A 33 3.19 -8.87 7.35
C ILE A 33 1.96 -9.15 8.22
N ARG A 34 2.14 -9.17 9.55
CA ARG A 34 1.04 -9.24 10.52
C ARG A 34 0.63 -7.84 10.93
N ILE A 35 -0.56 -7.41 10.51
CA ILE A 35 -1.15 -6.13 10.91
C ILE A 35 -1.86 -6.33 12.25
N ARG A 36 -1.63 -5.42 13.19
CA ARG A 36 -2.33 -5.36 14.47
C ARG A 36 -3.08 -4.06 14.61
N LYS A 37 -4.15 -4.06 15.41
CA LYS A 37 -4.80 -2.81 15.85
C LYS A 37 -3.84 -2.00 16.71
N THR A 38 -4.01 -0.68 16.69
CA THR A 38 -3.20 0.24 17.48
C THR A 38 -3.47 0.01 18.97
N ILE A 39 -2.40 -0.18 19.76
CA ILE A 39 -2.51 -0.42 21.21
C ILE A 39 -2.95 0.86 21.94
N ARG A 40 -2.54 2.02 21.42
CA ARG A 40 -2.88 3.35 21.94
C ARG A 40 -3.56 4.16 20.83
N PRO A 41 -4.89 4.24 20.79
CA PRO A 41 -5.59 5.00 19.76
C PRO A 41 -5.37 6.50 19.98
N LEU A 42 -4.69 7.15 19.04
CA LEU A 42 -4.60 8.60 18.99
C LEU A 42 -5.92 9.15 18.43
N LYS A 43 -6.57 10.05 19.17
CA LYS A 43 -7.86 10.66 18.78
C LYS A 43 -7.79 11.37 17.41
N SER A 44 -6.61 11.80 16.97
CA SER A 44 -6.39 12.49 15.70
C SER A 44 -6.63 11.64 14.45
N PHE A 45 -6.46 10.32 14.52
CA PHE A 45 -6.64 9.43 13.36
C PHE A 45 -8.10 9.04 13.10
N LEU A 46 -9.02 9.33 14.03
CA LEU A 46 -10.45 9.02 13.87
C LEU A 46 -11.17 9.99 12.93
N VAL A 47 -10.58 11.16 12.65
CA VAL A 47 -11.33 12.32 12.13
C VAL A 47 -11.35 12.42 10.61
N LYS A 48 -10.47 11.74 9.88
CA LYS A 48 -10.38 11.97 8.42
C LYS A 48 -10.04 10.71 7.64
N THR A 49 -11.07 10.09 7.06
CA THR A 49 -10.89 9.14 5.96
C THR A 49 -10.27 9.89 4.77
N PRO A 50 -9.12 9.45 4.24
CA PRO A 50 -8.49 10.15 3.12
C PRO A 50 -9.28 9.93 1.84
N GLU A 51 -9.55 11.01 1.10
CA GLU A 51 -10.05 10.94 -0.26
C GLU A 51 -8.88 10.73 -1.23
N ILE A 52 -8.90 9.64 -2.00
CA ILE A 52 -7.82 9.29 -2.93
C ILE A 52 -8.13 9.96 -4.27
N THR A 53 -7.52 11.12 -4.52
CA THR A 53 -7.72 11.89 -5.77
C THR A 53 -6.92 11.33 -6.94
N PHE A 54 -5.73 10.79 -6.70
CA PHE A 54 -4.83 10.30 -7.74
C PHE A 54 -3.99 9.11 -7.29
N ILE A 55 -3.77 8.16 -8.20
CA ILE A 55 -2.89 7.01 -8.02
C ILE A 55 -1.97 6.93 -9.24
N SER A 56 -0.65 7.04 -9.03
CA SER A 56 0.32 6.83 -10.10
C SER A 56 0.36 5.37 -10.53
N ARG A 57 0.20 5.12 -11.83
CA ARG A 57 0.24 3.78 -12.46
C ARG A 57 1.42 3.62 -13.41
N GLU A 58 2.39 4.52 -13.35
CA GLU A 58 3.60 4.45 -14.16
C GLU A 58 4.40 3.19 -13.80
N SER A 59 5.14 2.67 -14.79
CA SER A 59 6.03 1.54 -14.56
C SER A 59 7.10 1.95 -13.56
N HIS A 60 7.36 1.08 -12.58
CA HIS A 60 8.48 1.26 -11.65
C HIS A 60 9.81 0.77 -12.25
N GLN A 61 9.78 0.22 -13.46
CA GLN A 61 10.98 -0.17 -14.21
C GLN A 61 11.68 1.08 -14.74
N ARG A 62 12.93 0.92 -15.20
CA ARG A 62 13.76 2.00 -15.72
C ARG A 62 12.98 2.80 -16.79
N LYS A 63 13.13 4.13 -16.76
CA LYS A 63 12.65 5.01 -17.84
C LYS A 63 13.32 4.67 -19.16
#